data_AF-A0A3M1JVQ6-F1
#
_entry.id   AF-A0A3M1JVQ6-F1
#
_cell.length_a   1.000
_cell.length_b   1.000
_cell.length_c   1.000
_cell.angle_alpha   90.00
_cell.angle_beta   90.00
_cell.angle_gamma   90.00
#
_symmetry.space_group_name_H-M   'P 1'
#
loop_
_entity.id
_entity.type
_entity.pdbx_description
1 polymer ?
#
loop_
_entity_poly.entity_id
_entity_poly.type
_entity_poly.pdbx_seq_one_letter_code
_entity_poly.pdbx_strand_id
1 'polypeptide(L)'
;MMRAREFVAALLGSYLLYVVTAGCAAAFDSLERASVTNESETFLDRGWLSQALLADEQAEFDDATAAARAADTALAEAQADLRDLRAQISGLPAGSPERAALEADAAELEERIENDLRPATYAADVRFHEAEVALEDERALVSTQVRDLPEDTLLAFSRALNNAINSGLIVDIDSEHIQAALDGAYDRLQIRALVKALEEEAKFARRARFFTEKAEATGDQRFLEKAERLRALGEARKEQFMERIARYDVPLDQLRDDVVASEVEPGHEYDDPPLAAAAREVGKDLRQDAREAARAVRDDIRETVKDVREEAREVVRDAREEARDAAKAAARDAREEAREAATTAARDARAEAREEAREEVREAVEDAREAAGETTKEAAREAIKD
;
A
#
# COMPACT_ATOMS: atom_id res chain seq x y z
N MET A 1 33.64 13.28 13.70
CA MET A 1 32.46 12.67 14.36
C MET A 1 31.14 12.97 13.61
N MET A 2 31.14 13.10 12.28
CA MET A 2 29.92 13.39 11.49
C MET A 2 29.45 12.21 10.63
N ARG A 3 30.02 11.00 10.79
CA ARG A 3 29.80 9.88 9.84
C ARG A 3 28.85 8.76 10.31
N ALA A 4 28.52 8.68 11.60
CA ALA A 4 27.67 7.58 12.09
C ALA A 4 26.19 7.75 11.66
N ARG A 5 25.67 8.98 11.70
CA ARG A 5 24.26 9.26 11.36
C ARG A 5 23.96 9.13 9.86
N GLU A 6 24.88 9.55 8.99
CA GLU A 6 24.73 9.40 7.54
C GLU A 6 24.84 7.92 7.11
N PHE A 7 25.64 7.12 7.81
CA PHE A 7 25.78 5.69 7.53
C PHE A 7 24.52 4.89 7.93
N VAL A 8 23.93 5.20 9.08
CA VAL A 8 22.67 4.58 9.53
C VAL A 8 21.50 4.94 8.60
N ALA A 9 21.43 6.19 8.12
CA ALA A 9 20.40 6.60 7.15
C ALA A 9 20.55 5.90 5.79
N ALA A 10 21.78 5.69 5.32
CA ALA A 10 22.03 4.96 4.08
C ALA A 10 21.70 3.46 4.19
N LEU A 11 22.00 2.84 5.33
CA LEU A 11 21.65 1.44 5.61
C LEU A 11 20.12 1.24 5.68
N LEU A 12 19.41 2.12 6.38
CA LEU A 12 17.94 2.06 6.46
C LEU A 12 17.28 2.26 5.09
N GLY A 13 17.79 3.18 4.27
CA GLY A 13 17.27 3.41 2.92
C GLY A 13 17.48 2.22 1.97
N SER A 14 18.65 1.58 2.03
CA SER A 14 18.93 0.39 1.20
C SER A 14 18.18 -0.85 1.68
N TYR A 15 17.92 -0.96 2.98
CA TYR A 15 17.16 -2.06 3.58
C TYR A 15 15.68 -2.00 3.20
N LEU A 16 15.06 -0.81 3.25
CA LEU A 16 13.69 -0.59 2.80
C LEU A 16 13.49 -0.94 1.31
N LEU A 17 14.46 -0.58 0.45
CA LEU A 17 14.39 -0.91 -0.98
C LEU A 17 14.52 -2.41 -1.24
N TYR A 18 15.34 -3.12 -0.43
CA TYR A 18 15.54 -4.56 -0.55
C TYR A 18 14.30 -5.35 -0.09
N VAL A 19 13.68 -4.98 1.04
CA VAL A 19 12.48 -5.66 1.56
C VAL A 19 11.32 -5.53 0.58
N VAL A 20 11.10 -4.33 0.02
CA VAL A 20 10.04 -4.09 -0.97
C VAL A 20 10.28 -4.87 -2.27
N THR A 21 11.52 -4.97 -2.75
CA THR A 21 11.81 -5.68 -4.00
C THR A 21 11.82 -7.20 -3.84
N ALA A 22 12.29 -7.73 -2.71
CA ALA A 22 12.29 -9.17 -2.43
C ALA A 22 10.88 -9.71 -2.20
N GLY A 23 10.02 -8.99 -1.48
CA GLY A 23 8.62 -9.36 -1.28
C GLY A 23 7.82 -9.40 -2.59
N CYS A 24 7.97 -8.38 -3.45
CA CYS A 24 7.30 -8.37 -4.75
C CYS A 24 7.77 -9.48 -5.69
N ALA A 25 9.06 -9.83 -5.68
CA ALA A 25 9.60 -10.88 -6.55
C ALA A 25 9.12 -12.29 -6.14
N ALA A 26 9.02 -12.58 -4.84
CA ALA A 26 8.52 -13.86 -4.33
C ALA A 26 7.02 -14.05 -4.62
N ALA A 27 6.22 -12.98 -4.46
CA ALA A 27 4.80 -13.01 -4.82
C ALA A 27 4.59 -13.24 -6.33
N PHE A 28 5.43 -12.64 -7.19
CA PHE A 28 5.32 -12.77 -8.64
C PHE A 28 5.77 -14.15 -9.15
N ASP A 29 6.85 -14.73 -8.62
CA ASP A 29 7.34 -16.07 -9.02
C ASP A 29 6.39 -17.20 -8.56
N SER A 30 5.69 -17.00 -7.43
CA SER A 30 4.63 -17.91 -6.96
C SER A 30 3.41 -17.88 -7.90
N LEU A 31 3.03 -16.70 -8.39
CA LEU A 31 1.94 -16.51 -9.36
C LEU A 31 2.28 -17.06 -10.75
N GLU A 32 3.53 -16.93 -11.21
CA GLU A 32 3.95 -17.36 -12.55
C GLU A 32 4.08 -18.90 -12.65
N ARG A 33 4.44 -19.58 -11.55
CA ARG A 33 4.43 -21.07 -11.51
C ARG A 33 3.03 -21.66 -11.51
N ALA A 34 2.02 -20.92 -11.04
CA ALA A 34 0.63 -21.36 -11.06
C ALA A 34 0.00 -21.34 -12.48
N SER A 35 0.61 -20.64 -13.45
CA SER A 35 -0.02 -20.40 -14.76
C SER A 35 0.25 -21.47 -15.84
N VAL A 36 0.98 -22.57 -15.57
CA VAL A 36 1.46 -23.50 -16.61
C VAL A 36 0.77 -24.88 -16.60
N THR A 37 -0.10 -25.18 -15.63
CA THR A 37 -0.86 -26.45 -15.60
C THR A 37 -2.30 -26.26 -16.09
N ASN A 38 -2.63 -26.87 -17.23
CA ASN A 38 -3.97 -27.21 -17.75
C ASN A 38 -5.16 -26.40 -17.16
N GLU A 39 -5.54 -25.30 -17.81
CA GLU A 39 -6.56 -24.31 -17.37
C GLU A 39 -7.94 -24.89 -17.02
N SER A 40 -8.28 -26.13 -17.40
CA SER A 40 -9.57 -26.73 -17.07
C SER A 40 -9.61 -27.52 -15.77
N GLU A 41 -8.45 -27.91 -15.20
CA GLU A 41 -8.39 -28.66 -13.93
C GLU A 41 -8.17 -27.76 -12.70
N THR A 42 -7.68 -26.53 -12.89
CA THR A 42 -7.39 -25.58 -11.80
C THR A 42 -8.63 -24.98 -11.14
N PHE A 43 -9.80 -24.95 -11.79
CA PHE A 43 -11.00 -24.30 -11.25
C PHE A 43 -11.71 -25.04 -10.11
N LEU A 44 -11.39 -26.32 -9.90
CA LEU A 44 -11.89 -27.13 -8.78
C LEU A 44 -10.78 -27.48 -7.78
N ASP A 45 -9.60 -26.90 -7.95
CA ASP A 45 -8.49 -27.18 -7.05
C ASP A 45 -8.72 -26.49 -5.70
N ARG A 46 -9.17 -27.30 -4.73
CA ARG A 46 -9.29 -26.91 -3.32
C ARG A 46 -7.96 -26.43 -2.76
N GLY A 47 -6.84 -26.97 -3.24
CA GLY A 47 -5.50 -26.54 -2.85
C GLY A 47 -5.23 -25.08 -3.23
N TRP A 48 -5.57 -24.70 -4.47
CA TRP A 48 -5.47 -23.32 -4.92
C TRP A 48 -6.35 -22.38 -4.09
N LEU A 49 -7.59 -22.76 -3.82
CA LEU A 49 -8.49 -21.94 -3.00
C LEU A 49 -7.92 -21.75 -1.58
N SER A 50 -7.51 -22.82 -0.91
CA SER A 50 -6.89 -22.73 0.42
C SER A 50 -5.64 -21.85 0.40
N GLN A 51 -4.82 -21.93 -0.65
CA GLN A 51 -3.64 -21.08 -0.77
C GLN A 51 -4.00 -19.60 -0.96
N ALA A 52 -5.01 -19.31 -1.77
CA ALA A 52 -5.47 -17.93 -1.99
C ALA A 52 -6.04 -17.29 -0.72
N LEU A 53 -6.74 -18.09 0.09
CA LEU A 53 -7.32 -17.65 1.36
C LEU A 53 -6.27 -17.42 2.45
N LEU A 54 -5.19 -18.20 2.44
CA LEU A 54 -4.08 -18.08 3.41
C LEU A 54 -3.02 -17.06 2.99
N ALA A 55 -3.27 -16.27 1.94
CA ALA A 55 -2.27 -15.38 1.38
C ALA A 55 -1.89 -14.26 2.35
N ASP A 56 -2.84 -13.76 3.13
CA ASP A 56 -2.63 -12.64 4.04
C ASP A 56 -1.90 -13.10 5.32
N GLU A 57 -2.29 -14.24 5.91
CA GLU A 57 -1.57 -14.84 7.05
C GLU A 57 -0.15 -15.26 6.65
N GLN A 58 0.03 -15.77 5.44
CA GLN A 58 1.36 -16.10 4.92
C GLN A 58 2.23 -14.84 4.78
N ALA A 59 1.66 -13.71 4.35
CA ALA A 59 2.38 -12.45 4.26
C ALA A 59 2.80 -11.94 5.65
N GLU A 60 1.92 -12.04 6.65
CA GLU A 60 2.26 -11.68 8.04
C GLU A 60 3.38 -12.56 8.61
N PHE A 61 3.32 -13.87 8.36
CA PHE A 61 4.37 -14.81 8.73
C PHE A 61 5.71 -14.50 8.04
N ASP A 62 5.69 -14.15 6.77
CA ASP A 62 6.88 -13.78 6.00
C ASP A 62 7.51 -12.48 6.54
N ASP A 63 6.69 -11.48 6.89
CA ASP A 63 7.14 -10.23 7.53
C ASP A 63 7.74 -10.48 8.92
N ALA A 64 7.11 -11.31 9.74
CA ALA A 64 7.64 -11.70 11.05
C ALA A 64 8.98 -12.45 10.93
N THR A 65 9.08 -13.35 9.94
CA THR A 65 10.33 -14.06 9.60
C THR A 65 11.42 -13.08 9.16
N ALA A 66 11.10 -12.09 8.33
CA ALA A 66 12.04 -11.08 7.90
C ALA A 66 12.53 -10.22 9.08
N ALA A 67 11.63 -9.83 9.98
CA ALA A 67 11.95 -9.05 11.18
C ALA A 67 12.88 -9.83 12.14
N ALA A 68 12.61 -11.11 12.38
CA ALA A 68 13.47 -11.98 13.20
C ALA A 68 14.89 -12.08 12.62
N ARG A 69 15.00 -12.36 11.31
CA ARG A 69 16.31 -12.41 10.62
C ARG A 69 17.06 -11.08 10.67
N ALA A 70 16.35 -9.96 10.59
CA ALA A 70 16.93 -8.63 10.68
C ALA A 70 17.54 -8.38 12.07
N ALA A 71 16.80 -8.72 13.12
CA ALA A 71 17.23 -8.55 14.50
C ALA A 71 18.44 -9.45 14.82
N ASP A 72 18.42 -10.70 14.37
CA ASP A 72 19.56 -11.62 14.49
C ASP A 72 20.81 -11.10 13.78
N THR A 73 20.65 -10.58 12.56
CA THR A 73 21.76 -10.01 11.79
C THR A 73 22.37 -8.82 12.52
N ALA A 74 21.54 -7.88 13.00
CA ALA A 74 21.99 -6.71 13.73
C ALA A 74 22.71 -7.07 15.04
N LEU A 75 22.21 -8.08 15.76
CA LEU A 75 22.86 -8.58 16.98
C LEU A 75 24.21 -9.25 16.65
N ALA A 76 24.28 -10.06 15.59
CA ALA A 76 25.51 -10.72 15.17
C ALA A 76 26.59 -9.73 14.70
N GLU A 77 26.21 -8.69 13.95
CA GLU A 77 27.09 -7.60 13.53
C GLU A 77 27.65 -6.84 14.74
N ALA A 78 26.79 -6.44 15.68
CA ALA A 78 27.23 -5.76 16.89
C ALA A 78 28.19 -6.63 17.73
N GLN A 79 27.94 -7.94 17.81
CA GLN A 79 28.85 -8.88 18.48
C GLN A 79 30.18 -9.07 17.74
N ALA A 80 30.21 -8.92 16.41
CA ALA A 80 31.44 -8.95 15.63
C ALA A 80 32.25 -7.67 15.87
N ASP A 81 31.61 -6.50 15.79
CA ASP A 81 32.23 -5.20 16.07
C ASP A 81 32.83 -5.17 17.48
N LEU A 82 32.10 -5.70 18.48
CA LEU A 82 32.61 -5.79 19.85
C LEU A 82 33.85 -6.67 19.97
N ARG A 83 33.90 -7.80 19.24
CA ARG A 83 35.08 -8.67 19.20
C ARG A 83 36.27 -7.95 18.58
N ASP A 84 36.06 -7.20 17.51
CA ASP A 84 37.10 -6.45 16.82
C ASP A 84 37.64 -5.30 17.70
N LEU A 85 36.77 -4.56 18.38
CA LEU A 85 37.16 -3.55 19.37
C LEU A 85 38.02 -4.16 20.49
N ARG A 86 37.58 -5.29 21.06
CA ARG A 86 38.33 -6.00 22.10
C ARG A 86 39.69 -6.49 21.60
N ALA A 87 39.79 -6.93 20.35
CA ALA A 87 41.06 -7.30 19.73
C ALA A 87 42.00 -6.09 19.59
N GLN A 88 41.50 -4.93 19.16
CA GLN A 88 42.28 -3.70 19.06
C GLN A 88 42.77 -3.23 20.43
N ILE A 89 41.89 -3.23 21.45
CA ILE A 89 42.24 -2.89 22.84
C ILE A 89 43.39 -3.76 23.36
N SER A 90 43.40 -5.06 23.03
CA SER A 90 44.44 -5.99 23.46
C SER A 90 45.85 -5.68 22.92
N GLY A 91 45.93 -4.99 21.77
CA GLY A 91 47.17 -4.59 21.14
C GLY A 91 47.77 -3.27 21.68
N LEU A 92 47.01 -2.51 22.48
CA LEU A 92 47.43 -1.18 22.94
C LEU A 92 48.02 -1.21 24.36
N PRO A 93 49.05 -0.39 24.63
CA PRO A 93 49.65 -0.29 25.95
C PRO A 93 48.63 0.23 26.97
N ALA A 94 48.67 -0.34 28.17
CA ALA A 94 47.82 0.07 29.28
C ALA A 94 48.02 1.57 29.60
N GLY A 95 46.91 2.29 29.83
CA GLY A 95 46.93 3.71 30.14
C GLY A 95 47.11 4.65 28.93
N SER A 96 47.19 4.12 27.72
CA SER A 96 47.16 4.99 26.52
C SER A 96 45.77 5.61 26.33
N PRO A 97 45.69 6.88 25.85
CA PRO A 97 44.41 7.54 25.63
C PRO A 97 43.58 6.86 24.54
N GLU A 98 44.23 6.29 23.52
CA GLU A 98 43.58 5.53 22.45
C GLU A 98 42.88 4.27 22.99
N ARG A 99 43.53 3.55 23.90
CA ARG A 99 42.93 2.39 24.56
C ARG A 99 41.70 2.79 25.38
N ALA A 100 41.78 3.87 26.14
CA ALA A 100 40.65 4.35 26.93
C ALA A 100 39.45 4.75 26.07
N ALA A 101 39.70 5.32 24.87
CA ALA A 101 38.64 5.63 23.92
C ALA A 101 37.97 4.36 23.37
N LEU A 102 38.76 3.37 22.92
CA LEU A 102 38.21 2.11 22.44
C LEU A 102 37.48 1.31 23.54
N GLU A 103 37.97 1.36 24.78
CA GLU A 103 37.28 0.75 25.93
C GLU A 103 35.93 1.42 26.19
N ALA A 104 35.80 2.74 25.99
CA ALA A 104 34.53 3.44 26.09
C ALA A 104 33.58 3.05 24.94
N ASP A 105 34.06 3.00 23.70
CA ASP A 105 33.28 2.57 22.53
C ASP A 105 32.78 1.12 22.69
N ALA A 106 33.63 0.22 23.21
CA ALA A 106 33.25 -1.16 23.50
C ALA A 106 32.19 -1.25 24.60
N ALA A 107 32.28 -0.42 25.66
CA ALA A 107 31.30 -0.38 26.73
C ALA A 107 29.93 0.14 26.24
N GLU A 108 29.91 1.18 25.40
CA GLU A 108 28.69 1.68 24.76
C GLU A 108 28.04 0.61 23.88
N LEU A 109 28.86 -0.11 23.10
CA LEU A 109 28.36 -1.18 22.24
C LEU A 109 27.84 -2.39 23.05
N GLU A 110 28.50 -2.76 24.15
CA GLU A 110 28.00 -3.78 25.08
C GLU A 110 26.65 -3.38 25.69
N GLU A 111 26.51 -2.11 26.10
CA GLU A 111 25.26 -1.57 26.62
C GLU A 111 24.15 -1.62 25.56
N ARG A 112 24.45 -1.23 24.32
CA ARG A 112 23.50 -1.32 23.19
C ARG A 112 23.08 -2.75 22.89
N ILE A 113 24.02 -3.70 22.95
CA ILE A 113 23.72 -5.13 22.75
C ILE A 113 22.74 -5.61 23.82
N GLU A 114 22.97 -5.27 25.08
CA GLU A 114 22.16 -5.77 26.19
C GLU A 114 20.80 -5.08 26.30
N ASN A 115 20.76 -3.76 26.15
CA ASN A 115 19.55 -2.97 26.41
C ASN A 115 18.64 -2.82 25.18
N ASP A 116 19.19 -2.89 23.97
CA ASP A 116 18.42 -2.64 22.75
C ASP A 116 18.33 -3.90 21.88
N LEU A 117 19.47 -4.46 21.47
CA LEU A 117 19.48 -5.51 20.44
C LEU A 117 18.96 -6.85 20.96
N ARG A 118 19.36 -7.29 22.15
CA ARG A 118 18.85 -8.55 22.73
C ARG A 118 17.34 -8.53 22.97
N PRO A 119 16.75 -7.49 23.59
CA PRO A 119 15.30 -7.38 23.70
C PRO A 119 14.61 -7.31 22.34
N ALA A 120 15.18 -6.63 21.35
CA ALA A 120 14.63 -6.58 20.00
C ALA A 120 14.62 -7.96 19.32
N THR A 121 15.71 -8.72 19.43
CA THR A 121 15.78 -10.12 18.93
C THR A 121 14.72 -10.97 19.61
N TYR A 122 14.64 -10.93 20.95
CA TYR A 122 13.62 -11.69 21.68
C TYR A 122 12.19 -11.32 21.27
N ALA A 123 11.90 -10.02 21.11
CA ALA A 123 10.59 -9.56 20.66
C ALA A 123 10.27 -10.01 19.23
N ALA A 124 11.25 -10.05 18.34
CA ALA A 124 11.08 -10.52 16.97
C ALA A 124 10.85 -12.04 16.92
N ASP A 125 11.57 -12.82 17.75
CA ASP A 125 11.37 -14.27 17.89
C ASP A 125 9.97 -14.61 18.42
N VAL A 126 9.48 -13.86 19.41
CA VAL A 126 8.12 -14.03 19.94
C VAL A 126 7.09 -13.78 18.84
N ARG A 127 7.21 -12.68 18.08
CA ARG A 127 6.30 -12.37 16.98
C ARG A 127 6.34 -13.42 15.87
N PHE A 128 7.53 -13.92 15.53
CA PHE A 128 7.69 -15.01 14.56
C PHE A 128 6.90 -16.25 15.00
N HIS A 129 7.03 -16.65 16.27
CA HIS A 129 6.31 -17.82 16.77
C HIS A 129 4.79 -17.60 16.89
N GLU A 130 4.36 -16.40 17.28
CA GLU A 130 2.93 -16.03 17.28
C GLU A 130 2.33 -16.10 15.86
N ALA A 131 3.05 -15.58 14.85
CA ALA A 131 2.62 -15.65 13.45
C ALA A 131 2.63 -17.09 12.91
N GLU A 132 3.61 -17.91 13.32
CA GLU A 132 3.68 -19.34 12.96
C GLU A 132 2.43 -20.09 13.46
N VAL A 133 2.09 -19.92 14.74
CA VAL A 133 0.93 -20.56 15.35
C VAL A 133 -0.37 -20.08 14.70
N ALA A 134 -0.50 -18.76 14.47
CA ALA A 134 -1.67 -18.19 13.80
C ALA A 134 -1.86 -18.77 12.39
N LEU A 135 -0.79 -18.85 11.60
CA LEU A 135 -0.83 -19.42 10.25
C LEU A 135 -1.19 -20.92 10.27
N GLU A 136 -0.67 -21.70 11.23
CA GLU A 136 -1.01 -23.11 11.37
C GLU A 136 -2.49 -23.33 11.74
N ASP A 137 -3.00 -22.53 12.69
CA ASP A 137 -4.40 -22.59 13.12
C ASP A 137 -5.35 -22.21 11.97
N GLU A 138 -5.07 -21.11 11.26
CA GLU A 138 -5.88 -20.67 10.13
C GLU A 138 -5.83 -21.69 8.98
N ARG A 139 -4.65 -22.25 8.69
CA ARG A 139 -4.51 -23.30 7.69
C ARG A 139 -5.36 -24.54 8.02
N ALA A 140 -5.43 -24.93 9.29
CA ALA A 140 -6.26 -26.05 9.72
C ALA A 140 -7.76 -25.73 9.56
N LEU A 141 -8.17 -24.51 9.89
CA LEU A 141 -9.54 -24.02 9.76
C LEU A 141 -9.97 -23.95 8.30
N VAL A 142 -9.23 -23.20 7.47
CA VAL A 142 -9.48 -23.03 6.03
C VAL A 142 -9.50 -24.38 5.31
N SER A 143 -8.57 -25.28 5.61
CA SER A 143 -8.53 -26.63 5.02
C SER A 143 -9.80 -27.42 5.32
N THR A 144 -10.30 -27.33 6.55
CA THR A 144 -11.55 -27.99 6.96
C THR A 144 -12.75 -27.37 6.25
N GLN A 145 -12.87 -26.05 6.24
CA GLN A 145 -13.97 -25.34 5.61
C GLN A 145 -14.02 -25.57 4.09
N VAL A 146 -12.89 -25.43 3.40
CA VAL A 146 -12.80 -25.67 1.94
C VAL A 146 -13.12 -27.12 1.60
N ARG A 147 -12.79 -28.07 2.48
CA ARG A 147 -13.18 -29.47 2.29
C ARG A 147 -14.70 -29.65 2.37
N ASP A 148 -15.34 -28.93 3.26
CA ASP A 148 -16.76 -29.11 3.57
C ASP A 148 -17.66 -28.25 2.65
N LEU A 149 -17.08 -27.34 1.85
CA LEU A 149 -17.79 -26.58 0.82
C LEU A 149 -18.43 -27.46 -0.27
N PRO A 150 -19.72 -27.24 -0.61
CA PRO A 150 -20.35 -27.83 -1.79
C PRO A 150 -19.60 -27.46 -3.09
N GLU A 151 -19.60 -28.36 -4.07
CA GLU A 151 -18.84 -28.18 -5.33
C GLU A 151 -19.27 -26.93 -6.12
N ASP A 152 -20.58 -26.63 -6.14
CA ASP A 152 -21.10 -25.42 -6.79
C ASP A 152 -20.64 -24.13 -6.11
N THR A 153 -20.57 -24.14 -4.78
CA THR A 153 -20.10 -23.03 -3.94
C THR A 153 -18.59 -22.83 -4.10
N LEU A 154 -17.83 -23.92 -4.08
CA LEU A 154 -16.39 -23.95 -4.34
C LEU A 154 -16.05 -23.34 -5.71
N LEU A 155 -16.76 -23.77 -6.76
CA LEU A 155 -16.58 -23.25 -8.11
C LEU A 155 -16.91 -21.75 -8.21
N ALA A 156 -17.92 -21.29 -7.46
CA ALA A 156 -18.31 -19.89 -7.41
C ALA A 156 -17.21 -19.03 -6.75
N PHE A 157 -16.64 -19.48 -5.61
CA PHE A 157 -15.49 -18.83 -4.97
C PHE A 157 -14.25 -18.84 -5.85
N SER A 158 -13.94 -19.97 -6.49
CA SER A 158 -12.76 -20.06 -7.35
C SER A 158 -12.83 -19.10 -8.54
N ARG A 159 -13.99 -19.01 -9.21
CA ARG A 159 -14.19 -18.06 -10.31
C ARG A 159 -14.13 -16.61 -9.85
N ALA A 160 -14.70 -16.35 -8.69
CA ALA A 160 -14.69 -15.03 -8.08
C ALA A 160 -13.27 -14.54 -7.78
N LEU A 161 -12.49 -15.33 -7.06
CA LEU A 161 -11.10 -15.01 -6.74
C LEU A 161 -10.23 -14.88 -7.99
N ASN A 162 -10.41 -15.77 -8.98
CA ASN A 162 -9.70 -15.64 -10.25
C ASN A 162 -10.05 -14.33 -10.98
N ASN A 163 -11.31 -13.91 -10.97
CA ASN A 163 -11.71 -12.63 -11.56
C ASN A 163 -11.10 -11.44 -10.79
N ALA A 164 -11.09 -11.50 -9.46
CA ALA A 164 -10.47 -10.50 -8.61
C ALA A 164 -8.97 -10.35 -8.92
N ILE A 165 -8.23 -11.45 -8.91
CA ILE A 165 -6.80 -11.51 -9.24
C ILE A 165 -6.54 -10.94 -10.64
N ASN A 166 -7.29 -11.37 -11.65
CA ASN A 166 -7.15 -10.87 -13.02
C ASN A 166 -7.48 -9.38 -13.17
N SER A 167 -8.31 -8.82 -12.28
CA SER A 167 -8.60 -7.39 -12.22
C SER A 167 -7.56 -6.57 -11.44
N GLY A 168 -6.55 -7.23 -10.85
CA GLY A 168 -5.59 -6.61 -9.95
C GLY A 168 -6.23 -6.12 -8.65
N LEU A 169 -7.28 -6.80 -8.20
CA LEU A 169 -7.90 -6.61 -6.89
C LEU A 169 -7.50 -7.77 -6.00
N ILE A 170 -7.01 -7.45 -4.81
CA ILE A 170 -6.83 -8.40 -3.72
C ILE A 170 -8.13 -8.36 -2.94
N VAL A 171 -8.90 -9.44 -3.02
CA VAL A 171 -10.17 -9.56 -2.31
C VAL A 171 -9.89 -10.37 -1.06
N ASP A 172 -10.11 -9.74 0.08
CA ASP A 172 -9.94 -10.33 1.40
C ASP A 172 -11.14 -11.26 1.66
N ILE A 173 -10.91 -12.57 1.52
CA ILE A 173 -11.88 -13.61 1.86
C ILE A 173 -11.26 -14.40 3.00
N ASP A 174 -11.69 -14.11 4.22
CA ASP A 174 -11.31 -14.86 5.42
C ASP A 174 -12.14 -16.15 5.62
N SER A 175 -11.78 -16.91 6.65
CA SER A 175 -12.53 -18.08 7.10
C SER A 175 -13.94 -17.76 7.62
N GLU A 176 -14.22 -16.55 8.09
CA GLU A 176 -15.56 -16.15 8.54
C GLU A 176 -16.54 -16.08 7.38
N HIS A 177 -16.12 -15.56 6.22
CA HIS A 177 -16.94 -15.52 5.01
C HIS A 177 -17.28 -16.92 4.49
N ILE A 178 -16.32 -17.85 4.57
CA ILE A 178 -16.54 -19.25 4.18
C ILE A 178 -17.48 -19.93 5.16
N GLN A 179 -17.30 -19.68 6.47
CA GLN A 179 -18.18 -20.21 7.50
C GLN A 179 -19.61 -19.71 7.31
N ALA A 180 -19.80 -18.41 7.03
CA ALA A 180 -21.10 -17.83 6.75
C ALA A 180 -21.77 -18.48 5.52
N ALA A 181 -21.00 -18.77 4.48
CA ALA A 181 -21.48 -19.48 3.30
C ALA A 181 -21.88 -20.94 3.60
N LEU A 182 -21.14 -21.62 4.47
CA LEU A 182 -21.45 -22.98 4.93
C LEU A 182 -22.72 -23.00 5.80
N ASP A 183 -22.78 -22.14 6.80
CA ASP A 183 -23.86 -22.07 7.78
C ASP A 183 -25.19 -21.62 7.13
N GLY A 184 -25.12 -20.63 6.23
CA GLY A 184 -26.27 -20.15 5.49
C GLY A 184 -26.61 -20.97 4.24
N ALA A 185 -25.89 -22.06 3.98
CA ALA A 185 -26.03 -22.88 2.78
C ALA A 185 -26.11 -22.04 1.48
N TYR A 186 -25.21 -21.06 1.35
CA TYR A 186 -25.30 -20.02 0.32
C TYR A 186 -25.35 -20.62 -1.08
N ASP A 187 -26.35 -20.18 -1.86
CA ASP A 187 -26.47 -20.52 -3.25
C ASP A 187 -25.50 -19.71 -4.14
N ARG A 188 -25.49 -20.03 -5.44
CA ARG A 188 -24.60 -19.36 -6.41
C ARG A 188 -24.84 -17.85 -6.50
N LEU A 189 -26.06 -17.36 -6.25
CA LEU A 189 -26.39 -15.93 -6.30
C LEU A 189 -25.90 -15.21 -5.04
N GLN A 190 -26.06 -15.83 -3.87
CA GLN A 190 -25.56 -15.32 -2.60
C GLN A 190 -24.03 -15.24 -2.60
N ILE A 191 -23.33 -16.28 -3.06
CA ILE A 191 -21.86 -16.24 -3.20
C ILE A 191 -21.40 -15.15 -4.14
N ARG A 192 -22.09 -14.98 -5.29
CA ARG A 192 -21.75 -13.88 -6.21
C ARG A 192 -21.97 -12.52 -5.57
N ALA A 193 -23.04 -12.36 -4.78
CA ALA A 193 -23.30 -11.12 -4.06
C ALA A 193 -22.25 -10.86 -2.97
N LEU A 194 -21.82 -11.89 -2.24
CA LEU A 194 -20.75 -11.84 -1.24
C LEU A 194 -19.45 -11.38 -1.87
N VAL A 195 -18.99 -12.08 -2.90
CA VAL A 195 -17.79 -11.72 -3.65
C VAL A 195 -17.88 -10.30 -4.16
N LYS A 196 -19.04 -9.90 -4.69
CA LYS A 196 -19.24 -8.55 -5.20
C LYS A 196 -19.11 -7.50 -4.10
N ALA A 197 -19.58 -7.81 -2.88
CA ALA A 197 -19.38 -6.96 -1.71
C ALA A 197 -17.89 -6.73 -1.44
N LEU A 198 -17.14 -7.83 -1.38
CA LEU A 198 -15.71 -7.83 -1.07
C LEU A 198 -14.88 -7.20 -2.20
N GLU A 199 -15.25 -7.37 -3.47
CA GLU A 199 -14.65 -6.65 -4.59
C GLU A 199 -14.82 -5.13 -4.49
N GLU A 200 -16.01 -4.65 -4.11
CA GLU A 200 -16.23 -3.21 -3.95
C GLU A 200 -15.44 -2.66 -2.76
N GLU A 201 -15.44 -3.36 -1.62
CA GLU A 201 -14.59 -3.03 -0.47
C GLU A 201 -13.11 -2.95 -0.87
N ALA A 202 -12.59 -3.97 -1.57
CA ALA A 202 -11.21 -4.03 -2.05
C ALA A 202 -10.84 -2.86 -2.97
N LYS A 203 -11.76 -2.41 -3.85
CA LYS A 203 -11.52 -1.23 -4.70
C LYS A 203 -11.36 0.04 -3.87
N PHE A 204 -12.20 0.22 -2.85
CA PHE A 204 -12.10 1.37 -1.95
C PHE A 204 -10.85 1.29 -1.09
N ALA A 205 -10.52 0.11 -0.55
CA ALA A 205 -9.30 -0.13 0.21
C ALA A 205 -8.04 0.18 -0.60
N ARG A 206 -7.96 -0.27 -1.86
CA ARG A 206 -6.84 0.03 -2.76
C ARG A 206 -6.66 1.53 -2.98
N ARG A 207 -7.76 2.29 -3.17
CA ARG A 207 -7.69 3.76 -3.31
C ARG A 207 -7.32 4.43 -1.98
N ALA A 208 -7.82 3.94 -0.86
CA ALA A 208 -7.46 4.44 0.46
C ALA A 208 -5.96 4.25 0.73
N ARG A 209 -5.38 3.10 0.34
CA ARG A 209 -3.94 2.85 0.42
C ARG A 209 -3.13 3.88 -0.37
N PHE A 210 -3.52 4.15 -1.61
CA PHE A 210 -2.90 5.19 -2.44
C PHE A 210 -2.90 6.57 -1.76
N PHE A 211 -4.01 6.97 -1.14
CA PHE A 211 -4.06 8.24 -0.40
C PHE A 211 -3.25 8.21 0.90
N THR A 212 -3.15 7.06 1.57
CA THR A 212 -2.30 6.90 2.75
C THR A 212 -0.83 7.08 2.38
N GLU A 213 -0.36 6.40 1.34
CA GLU A 213 1.01 6.53 0.80
C GLU A 213 1.31 7.99 0.37
N LYS A 214 0.32 8.67 -0.25
CA LYS A 214 0.45 10.08 -0.61
C LYS A 214 0.54 11.00 0.61
N ALA A 215 -0.20 10.70 1.68
CA ALA A 215 -0.09 11.43 2.94
C ALA A 215 1.29 11.28 3.56
N GLU A 216 1.85 10.06 3.57
CA GLU A 216 3.18 9.79 4.08
C GLU A 216 4.26 10.54 3.26
N ALA A 217 4.13 10.55 1.94
CA ALA A 217 5.07 11.22 1.05
C ALA A 217 5.03 12.76 1.15
N THR A 218 3.85 13.35 1.40
CA THR A 218 3.64 14.80 1.37
C THR A 218 3.52 15.46 2.74
N GLY A 219 3.18 14.68 3.77
CA GLY A 219 2.79 15.17 5.09
C GLY A 219 1.41 15.84 5.14
N ASP A 220 0.60 15.81 4.08
CA ASP A 220 -0.73 16.43 4.06
C ASP A 220 -1.80 15.52 4.67
N GLN A 221 -2.31 15.94 5.83
CA GLN A 221 -3.34 15.24 6.60
C GLN A 221 -4.66 15.04 5.84
N ARG A 222 -4.97 15.88 4.84
CA ARG A 222 -6.21 15.72 4.06
C ARG A 222 -6.26 14.41 3.28
N PHE A 223 -5.10 13.87 2.91
CA PHE A 223 -5.04 12.58 2.24
C PHE A 223 -5.36 11.43 3.21
N LEU A 224 -5.00 11.52 4.50
CA LEU A 224 -5.42 10.55 5.51
C LEU A 224 -6.93 10.60 5.75
N GLU A 225 -7.49 11.80 5.95
CA GLU A 225 -8.95 11.97 6.08
C GLU A 225 -9.71 11.38 4.88
N LYS A 226 -9.16 11.57 3.67
CA LYS A 226 -9.74 11.01 2.45
C LYS A 226 -9.62 9.48 2.39
N ALA A 227 -8.48 8.93 2.81
CA ALA A 227 -8.28 7.49 2.90
C ALA A 227 -9.28 6.86 3.88
N GLU A 228 -9.47 7.45 5.07
CA GLU A 228 -10.47 7.01 6.05
C GLU A 228 -11.89 7.06 5.49
N ARG A 229 -12.28 8.16 4.82
CA ARG A 229 -13.59 8.25 4.17
C ARG A 229 -13.81 7.17 3.12
N LEU A 230 -12.78 6.82 2.35
CA LEU A 230 -12.86 5.75 1.35
C LEU A 230 -13.02 4.37 2.01
N ARG A 231 -12.29 4.09 3.10
CA ARG A 231 -12.46 2.84 3.87
C ARG A 231 -13.89 2.70 4.39
N ALA A 232 -14.41 3.73 5.05
CA ALA A 232 -15.78 3.75 5.56
C ALA A 232 -16.83 3.59 4.45
N LEU A 233 -16.58 4.15 3.25
CA LEU A 233 -17.45 3.97 2.10
C LEU A 233 -17.42 2.52 1.58
N GLY A 234 -16.25 1.87 1.58
CA GLY A 234 -16.09 0.46 1.24
C GLY A 234 -16.87 -0.45 2.20
N GLU A 235 -16.70 -0.24 3.50
CA GLU A 235 -17.42 -0.97 4.56
C GLU A 235 -18.94 -0.80 4.43
N ALA A 236 -19.43 0.43 4.27
CA ALA A 236 -20.85 0.70 4.11
C ALA A 236 -21.43 0.04 2.85
N ARG A 237 -20.66 -0.04 1.75
CA ARG A 237 -21.10 -0.77 0.55
C ARG A 237 -21.17 -2.26 0.81
N LYS A 238 -20.15 -2.83 1.45
CA LYS A 238 -20.15 -4.24 1.83
C LYS A 238 -21.38 -4.57 2.68
N GLU A 239 -21.68 -3.76 3.69
CA GLU A 239 -22.86 -3.95 4.54
C GLU A 239 -24.18 -3.98 3.72
N GLN A 240 -24.36 -3.05 2.77
CA GLN A 240 -25.53 -3.07 1.86
C GLN A 240 -25.63 -4.37 1.04
N PHE A 241 -24.51 -4.91 0.58
CA PHE A 241 -24.49 -6.18 -0.13
C PHE A 241 -24.79 -7.36 0.80
N MET A 242 -24.29 -7.35 2.04
CA MET A 242 -24.56 -8.38 3.04
C MET A 242 -26.03 -8.38 3.46
N GLU A 243 -26.65 -7.22 3.66
CA GLU A 243 -28.09 -7.12 3.87
C GLU A 243 -28.89 -7.72 2.71
N ARG A 244 -28.41 -7.53 1.47
CA ARG A 244 -29.05 -8.11 0.30
C ARG A 244 -28.92 -9.64 0.26
N ILE A 245 -27.81 -10.19 0.74
CA ILE A 245 -27.62 -11.64 0.89
C ILE A 245 -28.63 -12.21 1.88
N ALA A 246 -28.82 -11.53 3.02
CA ALA A 246 -29.82 -11.92 4.01
C ALA A 246 -31.25 -11.93 3.45
N ARG A 247 -31.57 -11.08 2.45
CA ARG A 247 -32.87 -11.10 1.77
C ARG A 247 -33.08 -12.31 0.87
N TYR A 248 -32.01 -12.94 0.38
CA TYR A 248 -32.12 -14.18 -0.40
C TYR A 248 -32.38 -15.41 0.47
N ASP A 249 -32.20 -15.29 1.79
CA ASP A 249 -32.37 -16.39 2.74
C ASP A 249 -33.86 -16.68 3.08
N VAL A 250 -34.80 -15.91 2.52
CA VAL A 250 -36.22 -16.18 2.65
C VAL A 250 -36.57 -17.41 1.78
N PRO A 251 -36.96 -18.54 2.38
CA PRO A 251 -37.29 -19.74 1.62
C PRO A 251 -38.41 -19.42 0.63
N LEU A 252 -38.23 -19.78 -0.64
CA LEU A 252 -39.26 -19.63 -1.67
C LEU A 252 -40.58 -20.32 -1.27
N ASP A 253 -40.50 -21.35 -0.42
CA ASP A 253 -41.67 -22.04 0.14
C ASP A 253 -42.42 -21.19 1.17
N GLN A 254 -41.76 -20.31 1.94
CA GLN A 254 -42.46 -19.35 2.81
C GLN A 254 -43.17 -18.27 1.98
N LEU A 255 -42.53 -17.79 0.90
CA LEU A 255 -43.18 -16.90 -0.06
C LEU A 255 -44.37 -17.57 -0.76
N ARG A 256 -44.34 -18.89 -0.90
CA ARG A 256 -45.43 -19.68 -1.49
C ARG A 256 -46.54 -19.98 -0.49
N ASP A 257 -46.22 -20.30 0.76
CA ASP A 257 -47.20 -20.59 1.80
C ASP A 257 -47.94 -19.32 2.26
N ASP A 258 -47.33 -18.14 2.23
CA ASP A 258 -48.04 -16.87 2.45
C ASP A 258 -49.05 -16.57 1.32
N VAL A 259 -48.78 -17.05 0.10
CA VAL A 259 -49.72 -16.96 -1.03
C VAL A 259 -50.81 -18.04 -0.92
N VAL A 260 -50.47 -19.27 -0.54
CA VAL A 260 -51.41 -20.40 -0.47
C VAL A 260 -52.28 -20.36 0.78
N ALA A 261 -51.82 -19.79 1.90
CA ALA A 261 -52.63 -19.57 3.10
C ALA A 261 -53.74 -18.53 2.89
N SER A 262 -53.72 -17.80 1.76
CA SER A 262 -54.84 -16.96 1.31
C SER A 262 -55.89 -17.72 0.48
N GLU A 263 -55.63 -18.97 0.07
CA GLU A 263 -56.58 -19.81 -0.68
C GLU A 263 -57.45 -20.67 0.26
N VAL A 264 -58.61 -20.12 0.60
CA VAL A 264 -59.95 -20.75 0.67
C VAL A 264 -60.07 -22.12 1.38
N GLU A 265 -60.74 -22.11 2.54
CA GLU A 265 -61.21 -23.31 3.23
C GLU A 265 -62.06 -24.22 2.30
N PRO A 266 -61.72 -25.52 2.17
CA PRO A 266 -62.43 -26.44 1.30
C PRO A 266 -63.66 -26.99 2.01
N GLY A 267 -64.84 -26.45 1.72
CA GLY A 267 -66.09 -26.95 2.28
C GLY A 267 -67.36 -26.70 1.48
N HIS A 268 -67.29 -26.01 0.34
CA HIS A 268 -68.48 -25.63 -0.41
C HIS A 268 -68.46 -26.16 -1.84
N GLU A 269 -69.16 -27.28 -2.03
CA GLU A 269 -69.53 -27.83 -3.34
C GLU A 269 -70.47 -26.83 -4.04
N TYR A 270 -69.92 -26.07 -4.98
CA TYR A 270 -70.68 -25.22 -5.89
C TYR A 270 -70.45 -25.68 -7.33
N ASP A 271 -71.49 -26.24 -7.93
CA ASP A 271 -71.69 -26.30 -9.38
C ASP A 271 -71.95 -24.88 -9.90
N ASP A 272 -70.91 -24.08 -10.11
CA ASP A 272 -70.99 -22.83 -10.87
C ASP A 272 -69.58 -22.35 -11.23
N PRO A 273 -69.38 -21.46 -12.24
CA PRO A 273 -68.06 -21.10 -12.75
C PRO A 273 -67.50 -19.80 -12.11
N PRO A 274 -66.66 -19.86 -11.05
CA PRO A 274 -65.82 -18.72 -10.66
C PRO A 274 -64.31 -19.02 -10.66
N LEU A 275 -63.88 -20.28 -10.86
CA LEU A 275 -62.45 -20.67 -10.81
C LEU A 275 -61.58 -19.94 -11.85
N ALA A 276 -62.15 -19.55 -13.00
CA ALA A 276 -61.44 -18.75 -14.01
C ALA A 276 -61.26 -17.28 -13.61
N ALA A 277 -62.04 -16.76 -12.65
CA ALA A 277 -61.89 -15.41 -12.12
C ALA A 277 -60.81 -15.36 -11.03
N ALA A 278 -60.81 -16.33 -10.10
CA ALA A 278 -59.78 -16.45 -9.06
C ALA A 278 -58.38 -16.70 -9.64
N ALA A 279 -58.24 -17.61 -10.61
CA ALA A 279 -56.95 -17.82 -11.30
C ALA A 279 -56.45 -16.59 -12.09
N ARG A 280 -57.37 -15.70 -12.52
CA ARG A 280 -57.00 -14.41 -13.14
C ARG A 280 -56.61 -13.35 -12.11
N GLU A 281 -57.04 -13.47 -10.86
CA GLU A 281 -56.73 -12.57 -9.76
C GLU A 281 -55.36 -12.90 -9.17
N VAL A 282 -55.11 -14.17 -8.85
CA VAL A 282 -53.77 -14.66 -8.45
C VAL A 282 -52.73 -14.38 -9.55
N GLY A 283 -53.09 -14.56 -10.82
CA GLY A 283 -52.22 -14.19 -11.94
C GLY A 283 -51.98 -12.68 -12.13
N LYS A 284 -52.80 -11.81 -11.53
CA LYS A 284 -52.54 -10.36 -11.47
C LYS A 284 -51.58 -10.03 -10.33
N ASP A 285 -51.73 -10.67 -9.18
CA ASP A 285 -50.90 -10.44 -7.99
C ASP A 285 -49.47 -10.91 -8.24
N LEU A 286 -49.28 -12.11 -8.79
CA LEU A 286 -47.95 -12.62 -9.19
C LEU A 286 -47.27 -11.72 -10.25
N ARG A 287 -48.05 -11.11 -11.14
CA ARG A 287 -47.55 -10.12 -12.11
C ARG A 287 -47.25 -8.78 -11.44
N GLN A 288 -47.92 -8.45 -10.35
CA GLN A 288 -47.65 -7.26 -9.57
C GLN A 288 -46.36 -7.43 -8.77
N ASP A 289 -46.16 -8.55 -8.09
CA ASP A 289 -44.95 -8.84 -7.33
C ASP A 289 -43.72 -8.91 -8.24
N ALA A 290 -43.82 -9.61 -9.38
CA ALA A 290 -42.75 -9.61 -10.38
C ALA A 290 -42.46 -8.20 -10.94
N ARG A 291 -43.47 -7.33 -11.02
CA ARG A 291 -43.29 -5.92 -11.42
C ARG A 291 -42.67 -5.08 -10.32
N GLU A 292 -42.96 -5.36 -9.05
CA GLU A 292 -42.37 -4.67 -7.90
C GLU A 292 -40.92 -5.09 -7.73
N ALA A 293 -40.59 -6.38 -7.82
CA ALA A 293 -39.21 -6.87 -7.87
C ALA A 293 -38.44 -6.26 -9.07
N ALA A 294 -39.04 -6.23 -10.26
CA ALA A 294 -38.43 -5.58 -11.43
C ALA A 294 -38.36 -4.04 -11.33
N ARG A 295 -39.13 -3.41 -10.44
CA ARG A 295 -39.01 -1.98 -10.12
C ARG A 295 -37.88 -1.77 -9.11
N ALA A 296 -37.81 -2.59 -8.06
CA ALA A 296 -36.72 -2.57 -7.08
C ALA A 296 -35.36 -2.74 -7.77
N VAL A 297 -35.20 -3.77 -8.61
CA VAL A 297 -33.96 -3.98 -9.39
C VAL A 297 -33.63 -2.77 -10.28
N ARG A 298 -34.65 -2.12 -10.86
CA ARG A 298 -34.45 -0.95 -11.74
C ARG A 298 -34.06 0.29 -10.95
N ASP A 299 -34.68 0.52 -9.82
CA ASP A 299 -34.39 1.64 -8.94
C ASP A 299 -32.99 1.47 -8.32
N ASP A 300 -32.60 0.24 -7.96
CA ASP A 300 -31.24 -0.11 -7.54
C ASP A 300 -30.21 0.14 -8.65
N ILE A 301 -30.49 -0.30 -9.89
CA ILE A 301 -29.64 0.02 -11.05
C ILE A 301 -29.51 1.53 -11.22
N ARG A 302 -30.60 2.29 -11.00
CA ARG A 302 -30.61 3.74 -11.14
C ARG A 302 -29.80 4.42 -10.05
N GLU A 303 -29.87 3.93 -8.81
CA GLU A 303 -29.08 4.42 -7.68
C GLU A 303 -27.59 4.11 -7.91
N THR A 304 -27.27 2.86 -8.26
CA THR A 304 -25.91 2.46 -8.64
C THR A 304 -25.34 3.36 -9.75
N VAL A 305 -26.13 3.66 -10.79
CA VAL A 305 -25.71 4.58 -11.86
C VAL A 305 -25.51 6.02 -11.38
N LYS A 306 -26.30 6.50 -10.40
CA LYS A 306 -26.08 7.82 -9.79
C LYS A 306 -24.76 7.82 -9.01
N ASP A 307 -24.51 6.78 -8.24
CA ASP A 307 -23.32 6.65 -7.40
C ASP A 307 -22.05 6.59 -8.26
N VAL A 308 -22.04 5.73 -9.28
CA VAL A 308 -20.94 5.66 -10.28
C VAL A 308 -20.72 7.02 -10.94
N ARG A 309 -21.80 7.77 -11.22
CA ARG A 309 -21.70 9.11 -11.83
C ARG A 309 -21.13 10.15 -10.86
N GLU A 310 -21.47 10.07 -9.59
CA GLU A 310 -20.94 10.96 -8.55
C GLU A 310 -19.46 10.66 -8.27
N GLU A 311 -19.11 9.39 -8.17
CA GLU A 311 -17.73 8.92 -8.04
C GLU A 311 -16.88 9.34 -9.25
N ALA A 312 -17.38 9.17 -10.47
CA ALA A 312 -16.71 9.66 -11.68
C ALA A 312 -16.51 11.18 -11.67
N ARG A 313 -17.43 11.95 -11.08
CA ARG A 313 -17.28 13.40 -10.91
C ARG A 313 -16.22 13.75 -9.87
N GLU A 314 -16.16 13.03 -8.76
CA GLU A 314 -15.12 13.21 -7.75
C GLU A 314 -13.73 12.89 -8.34
N VAL A 315 -13.57 11.76 -9.04
CA VAL A 315 -12.31 11.40 -9.72
C VAL A 315 -11.87 12.48 -10.72
N VAL A 316 -12.79 12.99 -11.54
CA VAL A 316 -12.48 14.08 -12.48
C VAL A 316 -12.10 15.37 -11.75
N ARG A 317 -12.73 15.67 -10.61
CA ARG A 317 -12.42 16.84 -9.80
C ARG A 317 -11.03 16.73 -9.17
N ASP A 318 -10.70 15.58 -8.61
CA ASP A 318 -9.40 15.29 -8.01
C ASP A 318 -8.28 15.38 -9.05
N ALA A 319 -8.46 14.72 -10.21
CA ALA A 319 -7.50 14.77 -11.31
C ALA A 319 -7.26 16.21 -11.80
N ARG A 320 -8.31 17.04 -11.82
CA ARG A 320 -8.20 18.46 -12.19
C ARG A 320 -7.44 19.27 -11.14
N GLU A 321 -7.61 18.97 -9.85
CA GLU A 321 -6.90 19.63 -8.76
C GLU A 321 -5.42 19.25 -8.75
N GLU A 322 -5.11 17.97 -8.95
CA GLU A 322 -3.74 17.47 -9.09
C GLU A 322 -3.02 18.06 -10.30
N ALA A 323 -3.68 18.09 -11.47
CA ALA A 323 -3.12 18.75 -12.66
C ALA A 323 -2.85 20.24 -12.42
N ARG A 324 -3.70 20.91 -11.63
CA ARG A 324 -3.53 22.33 -11.29
C ARG A 324 -2.33 22.55 -10.36
N ASP A 325 -2.12 21.68 -9.39
CA ASP A 325 -1.01 21.80 -8.44
C ASP A 325 0.33 21.41 -9.08
N ALA A 326 0.37 20.37 -9.92
CA ALA A 326 1.53 20.07 -10.75
C ALA A 326 1.91 21.25 -11.66
N ALA A 327 0.92 21.91 -12.28
CA ALA A 327 1.17 23.10 -13.10
C ALA A 327 1.72 24.29 -12.28
N LYS A 328 1.28 24.47 -11.02
CA LYS A 328 1.83 25.51 -10.13
C LYS A 328 3.27 25.19 -9.72
N ALA A 329 3.58 23.92 -9.41
CA ALA A 329 4.92 23.48 -9.07
C ALA A 329 5.89 23.73 -10.23
N ALA A 330 5.54 23.24 -11.43
CA ALA A 330 6.35 23.48 -12.64
C ALA A 330 6.55 24.99 -12.93
N ALA A 331 5.52 25.82 -12.73
CA ALA A 331 5.65 27.26 -12.88
C ALA A 331 6.53 27.94 -11.81
N ARG A 332 6.66 27.34 -10.62
CA ARG A 332 7.55 27.80 -9.56
C ARG A 332 8.99 27.43 -9.86
N ASP A 333 9.24 26.18 -10.26
CA ASP A 333 10.57 25.68 -10.62
C ASP A 333 11.16 26.47 -11.80
N ALA A 334 10.36 26.67 -12.85
CA ALA A 334 10.77 27.50 -14.00
C ALA A 334 11.11 28.95 -13.62
N ARG A 335 10.44 29.52 -12.60
CA ARG A 335 10.76 30.85 -12.08
C ARG A 335 12.03 30.86 -11.24
N GLU A 336 12.33 29.77 -10.55
CA GLU A 336 13.53 29.61 -9.73
C GLU A 336 14.77 29.43 -10.62
N GLU A 337 14.70 28.55 -11.62
CA GLU A 337 15.75 28.39 -12.64
C GLU A 337 16.04 29.70 -13.38
N ALA A 338 14.98 30.43 -13.79
CA ALA A 338 15.14 31.72 -14.44
C ALA A 338 15.81 32.77 -13.54
N ARG A 339 15.54 32.74 -12.22
CA ARG A 339 16.20 33.62 -11.25
C ARG A 339 17.66 33.23 -11.05
N GLU A 340 17.97 31.93 -10.92
CA GLU A 340 19.33 31.45 -10.77
C GLU A 340 20.19 31.80 -11.98
N ALA A 341 19.68 31.53 -13.19
CA ALA A 341 20.35 31.91 -14.44
C ALA A 341 20.62 33.41 -14.53
N ALA A 342 19.65 34.25 -14.14
CA ALA A 342 19.84 35.71 -14.10
C ALA A 342 20.88 36.14 -13.06
N THR A 343 20.92 35.50 -11.89
CA THR A 343 21.93 35.81 -10.86
C THR A 343 23.33 35.39 -11.25
N THR A 344 23.49 34.25 -11.91
CA THR A 344 24.79 33.76 -12.40
C THR A 344 25.32 34.68 -13.49
N ALA A 345 24.50 35.00 -14.50
CA ALA A 345 24.87 35.93 -15.56
C ALA A 345 25.29 37.31 -15.02
N ALA A 346 24.58 37.83 -14.00
CA ALA A 346 24.93 39.09 -13.36
C ALA A 346 26.25 39.01 -12.55
N ARG A 347 26.57 37.83 -11.99
CA ARG A 347 27.82 37.60 -11.24
C ARG A 347 29.01 37.51 -12.17
N ASP A 348 28.86 36.81 -13.29
CA ASP A 348 29.92 36.65 -14.31
C ASP A 348 30.24 37.99 -14.96
N ALA A 349 29.22 38.75 -15.39
CA ALA A 349 29.41 40.10 -15.92
C ALA A 349 30.14 41.04 -14.93
N ARG A 350 29.88 40.89 -13.63
CA ARG A 350 30.57 41.67 -12.59
C ARG A 350 32.02 41.20 -12.36
N ALA A 351 32.30 39.92 -12.56
CA ALA A 351 33.65 39.37 -12.44
C ALA A 351 34.52 39.87 -13.60
N GLU A 352 34.02 39.79 -14.84
CA GLU A 352 34.70 40.28 -16.05
C GLU A 352 35.01 41.78 -15.93
N ALA A 353 34.01 42.60 -15.59
CA ALA A 353 34.22 44.05 -15.41
C ALA A 353 35.25 44.38 -14.31
N ARG A 354 35.42 43.52 -13.30
CA ARG A 354 36.41 43.70 -12.24
C ARG A 354 37.80 43.29 -12.68
N GLU A 355 37.92 42.30 -13.56
CA GLU A 355 39.18 41.85 -14.14
C GLU A 355 39.73 42.90 -15.11
N GLU A 356 38.90 43.40 -16.01
CA GLU A 356 39.24 44.48 -16.94
C GLU A 356 39.73 45.74 -16.19
N ALA A 357 38.98 46.17 -15.17
CA ALA A 357 39.39 47.29 -14.32
C ALA A 357 40.71 47.04 -13.56
N ARG A 358 41.06 45.78 -13.25
CA ARG A 358 42.33 45.44 -12.60
C ARG A 358 43.49 45.46 -13.58
N GLU A 359 43.28 45.02 -14.81
CA GLU A 359 44.28 45.08 -15.87
C GLU A 359 44.62 46.53 -16.22
N GLU A 360 43.61 47.38 -16.42
CA GLU A 360 43.83 48.82 -16.67
C GLU A 360 44.61 49.49 -15.53
N VAL A 361 44.26 49.17 -14.27
CA VAL A 361 44.99 49.69 -13.10
C VAL A 361 46.43 49.16 -13.06
N ARG A 362 46.66 47.91 -13.45
CA ARG A 362 48.00 47.31 -13.46
C ARG A 362 48.88 47.95 -14.53
N GLU A 363 48.34 48.13 -15.73
CA GLU A 363 49.01 48.82 -16.84
C GLU A 363 49.38 50.25 -16.43
N ALA A 364 48.42 51.01 -15.88
CA ALA A 364 48.68 52.36 -15.38
C ALA A 364 49.75 52.43 -14.27
N VAL A 365 49.85 51.40 -13.41
CA VAL A 365 50.89 51.30 -12.38
C VAL A 365 52.25 50.96 -12.97
N GLU A 366 52.30 50.13 -14.01
CA GLU A 366 53.53 49.77 -14.71
C GLU A 366 54.10 50.96 -15.47
N ASP A 367 53.26 51.68 -16.21
CA ASP A 367 53.61 52.94 -16.88
C ASP A 367 54.15 53.98 -15.90
N ALA A 368 53.48 54.15 -14.75
CA ALA A 368 53.93 55.08 -13.70
C ALA A 368 55.28 54.67 -13.10
N ARG A 369 55.54 53.37 -12.94
CA ARG A 369 56.83 52.84 -12.46
C ARG A 369 57.93 53.03 -13.49
N GLU A 370 57.66 52.82 -14.77
CA GLU A 370 58.63 53.03 -15.83
C GLU A 370 59.03 54.51 -15.90
N ALA A 371 58.06 55.42 -15.90
CA ALA A 371 58.32 56.86 -15.85
C ALA A 371 59.13 57.28 -14.60
N ALA A 372 58.80 56.74 -13.42
CA ALA A 372 59.58 56.99 -12.20
C ALA A 372 61.00 56.38 -12.26
N GLY A 373 61.16 55.23 -12.92
CA GLY A 373 62.44 54.57 -13.11
C GLY A 373 63.37 55.33 -14.06
N GLU A 374 62.83 55.92 -15.13
CA GLU A 374 63.59 56.76 -16.05
C GLU A 374 64.05 58.05 -15.38
N THR A 375 63.16 58.77 -14.69
CA THR A 375 63.51 60.01 -13.97
C THR A 375 64.59 59.79 -12.90
N THR A 376 64.53 58.68 -12.18
CA THR A 376 65.56 58.34 -11.16
C THR A 376 66.90 57.92 -11.78
N LYS A 377 66.89 57.19 -12.90
CA LYS A 377 68.12 56.86 -13.65
C LYS A 377 68.76 58.09 -14.27
N GLU A 378 67.96 59.04 -14.76
CA GLU A 378 68.45 60.29 -15.32
C GLU A 378 69.08 61.17 -14.22
N ALA A 379 68.40 61.33 -13.09
CA ALA A 379 68.93 62.02 -11.92
C ALA A 379 70.21 61.37 -11.36
N ALA A 380 70.29 60.03 -11.32
CA ALA A 380 71.48 59.31 -10.87
C ALA A 380 72.66 59.45 -11.86
N ARG A 381 72.40 59.49 -13.18
CA ARG A 381 73.42 59.73 -14.20
C ARG A 381 73.95 61.15 -14.16
N GLU A 382 73.12 62.11 -13.78
CA GLU A 382 73.52 63.50 -13.56
C GLU A 382 74.42 63.62 -12.33
N ALA A 383 74.05 62.98 -11.21
CA ALA A 383 74.82 63.01 -9.96
C ALA A 383 76.20 62.32 -10.01
N ILE A 384 76.47 61.47 -11.00
CA ILE A 384 77.79 60.80 -11.19
C ILE A 384 78.75 61.66 -12.04
N LYS A 385 78.23 62.69 -12.73
CA LYS A 385 79.05 63.58 -13.59
C LYS A 385 79.68 64.75 -12.83
N ASP A 386 79.21 65.01 -11.61
CA ASP A 386 79.79 65.94 -10.64
C ASP A 386 80.72 65.20 -9.67
#